data_AF-A0A367LZ70-F1
#
_entry.id   AF-A0A367LZ70-F1
#
_cell.length_a   1.000
_cell.length_b   1.000
_cell.length_c   1.000
_cell.angle_alpha   90.00
_cell.angle_beta   90.00
_cell.angle_gamma   90.00
#
_symmetry.space_group_name_H-M   'P 1'
#
loop_
_entity.id
_entity.type
_entity.pdbx_description
1 polymer ?
#
loop_
_entity_poly.entity_id
_entity_poly.type
_entity_poly.pdbx_seq_one_letter_code
_entity_poly.pdbx_strand_id
1 'polypeptide(L)' 'MAKRGRPCGFDREQALRRALDVFWEAGYEGATMAALKEA' A
#
# COMPACT_ATOMS: atom_id res chain seq x y z
N MET A 1 0.58 13.03 22.33
CA MET A 1 1.25 12.58 21.10
C MET A 1 0.24 12.48 19.97
N ALA A 2 0.10 13.52 19.14
CA ALA A 2 -0.70 13.43 17.94
C ALA A 2 0.21 13.02 16.77
N LYS A 3 0.22 11.73 16.41
CA LYS A 3 0.68 11.30 15.06
C LYS A 3 -0.38 11.78 14.06
N ARG A 4 -0.37 13.07 13.72
CA ARG A 4 -1.39 13.66 12.86
C ARG A 4 -0.81 14.78 12.01
N GLY A 5 -0.01 14.39 11.03
CA GLY A 5 0.24 15.18 9.83
C GLY A 5 0.05 14.25 8.65
N ARG A 6 -0.91 14.54 7.76
CA ARG A 6 -1.11 13.81 6.50
C ARG A 6 0.24 13.73 5.78
N PRO A 7 0.74 12.55 5.37
CA PRO A 7 1.94 12.51 4.52
C PRO A 7 1.66 13.39 3.30
N CYS A 8 2.58 14.33 3.03
CA CYS A 8 2.37 15.51 2.17
C CYS A 8 2.14 15.22 0.67
N GLY A 9 1.80 13.99 0.31
CA GLY A 9 1.46 13.58 -1.05
C GLY A 9 1.27 12.07 -1.12
N PHE A 10 0.32 11.63 -1.94
CA PHE A 10 0.26 10.23 -2.35
C PHE A 10 1.45 9.95 -3.27
N ASP A 11 2.46 9.27 -2.74
CA ASP A 11 3.60 8.81 -3.52
C ASP A 11 3.18 7.56 -4.30
N ARG A 12 2.86 7.77 -5.58
CA ARG A 12 2.41 6.72 -6.49
C ARG A 12 3.45 5.63 -6.67
N GLU A 13 4.73 5.98 -6.68
CA GLU A 13 5.80 5.01 -6.85
C GLU A 13 5.92 4.11 -5.63
N GLN A 14 5.90 4.67 -4.42
CA GLN A 14 5.89 3.87 -3.20
C GLN A 14 4.65 2.99 -3.10
N ALA A 15 3.47 3.51 -3.46
CA ALA A 15 2.24 2.73 -3.47
C ALA A 15 2.30 1.57 -4.48
N LEU A 16 2.85 1.81 -5.68
CA LEU A 16 3.02 0.79 -6.70
C LEU A 16 4.03 -0.29 -6.27
N ARG A 17 5.13 0.11 -5.63
CA ARG A 17 6.14 -0.81 -5.10
C ARG A 17 5.54 -1.75 -4.07
N ARG A 18 4.79 -1.20 -3.10
CA ARG A 18 4.07 -2.00 -2.09
C ARG A 18 3.02 -2.89 -2.72
N ALA A 19 2.34 -2.43 -3.77
CA ALA A 19 1.36 -3.23 -4.47
C ALA A 19 1.96 -4.46 -5.14
N LEU A 20 3.18 -4.33 -5.67
CA LEU A 20 3.91 -5.46 -6.23
C LEU A 20 4.32 -6.47 -5.15
N ASP A 21 4.80 -6.01 -3.99
CA ASP A 21 5.10 -6.90 -2.86
C ASP A 21 3.88 -7.69 -2.39
N VAL A 22 2.73 -7.01 -2.21
CA VAL A 22 1.47 -7.68 -1.85
C VAL A 22 1.03 -8.66 -2.92
N PHE A 23 1.23 -8.33 -4.20
CA PHE A 23 0.90 -9.21 -5.31
C PHE A 23 1.75 -10.48 -5.33
N TRP A 24 3.06 -10.35 -5.06
CA TRP A 24 3.96 -11.50 -5.01
C TRP A 24 3.68 -12.44 -3.84
N GLU A 25 3.31 -11.89 -2.68
CA GLU A 25 3.01 -12.67 -1.47
C GLU A 25 1.61 -13.30 -1.50
N ALA A 26 0.60 -12.58 -1.99
CA ALA A 26 -0.80 -12.98 -1.90
C ALA A 26 -1.37 -13.60 -3.19
N GLY A 27 -0.67 -13.48 -4.31
CA GLY A 27 -1.15 -13.90 -5.62
C GLY A 27 -2.36 -13.08 -6.11
N TYR A 28 -2.90 -13.45 -7.27
CA TYR A 28 -3.99 -12.69 -7.94
C TYR A 28 -5.28 -12.59 -7.11
N GLU A 29 -5.63 -13.64 -6.34
CA GLU A 29 -6.82 -13.65 -5.48
C GLU A 29 -6.63 -12.88 -4.18
N GLY A 30 -5.41 -12.82 -3.63
CA GLY A 30 -5.13 -12.15 -2.35
C GLY A 30 -4.77 -10.68 -2.47
N ALA A 31 -4.35 -10.23 -3.65
CA ALA A 31 -4.00 -8.84 -3.93
C ALA A 31 -5.25 -7.95 -4.08
N THR A 32 -5.93 -7.69 -2.97
CA THR A 32 -7.12 -6.82 -2.94
C THR A 32 -6.75 -5.36 -2.67
N MET A 33 -7.60 -4.42 -3.09
CA MET A 33 -7.45 -3.00 -2.77
C MET A 33 -7.37 -2.71 -1.27
N ALA A 34 -7.97 -3.57 -0.43
CA ALA A 34 -7.82 -3.51 1.01
C ALA A 34 -6.40 -3.90 1.45
N ALA A 35 -5.86 -5.02 0.96
CA ALA A 35 -4.49 -5.45 1.24
C ALA A 35 -3.45 -4.41 0.76
N LEU A 36 -3.68 -3.81 -0.41
CA LEU A 36 -2.83 -2.75 -0.97
C LEU A 36 -2.81 -1.46 -0.13
N LYS A 37 -3.85 -1.23 0.66
CA LYS A 37 -4.01 -0.03 1.48
C LYS A 37 -3.46 -0.21 2.90
N GLU A 38 -3.42 -1.45 3.39
CA GLU A 38 -2.93 -1.80 4.73
C GLU A 38 -1.41 -2.10 4.76
N ALA A 39 -0.79 -2.43 3.62
CA ALA A 39 0.65 -2.68 3.48
C ALA A 39 1.50 -1.39 3.48
#